data_AF-A0A946AV93-F1
#
_entry.id   AF-A0A946AV93-F1
#
_cell.length_a   1.000
_cell.length_b   1.000
_cell.length_c   1.000
_cell.angle_alpha   90.00
_cell.angle_beta   90.00
_cell.angle_gamma   90.00
#
_symmetry.space_group_name_H-M   'P 1'
#
loop_
_entity.id
_entity.type
_entity.pdbx_description
1 polymer ?
#
loop_
_entity_poly.entity_id
_entity_poly.type
_entity_poly.pdbx_seq_one_letter_code
_entity_poly.pdbx_strand_id
1 'polypeptide(L)'
;MRLTYNIFDSPFGKTGIAITPYGVCRVILSITEESEFVQSLKMIYRSPKKEPRQLKAIEKEFDLYFSGKLKKFSVKVDLRHGTYF
;
A
#
# COMPACT_ATOMS: atom_id res chain seq x y z
N MET A 1 -6.67 -14.94 5.26
CA MET A 1 -5.38 -14.43 4.74
C MET A 1 -5.12 -13.08 5.40
N ARG A 2 -3.92 -12.85 5.97
CA ARG A 2 -3.60 -11.62 6.70
C ARG A 2 -3.26 -10.52 5.69
N LEU A 3 -3.93 -9.38 5.79
CA LEU A 3 -3.58 -8.17 5.06
C LEU A 3 -3.17 -7.11 6.07
N THR A 4 -2.00 -6.51 5.85
CA THR A 4 -1.53 -5.37 6.65
C THR A 4 -1.46 -4.13 5.79
N TYR A 5 -1.67 -2.98 6.42
CA TYR A 5 -1.70 -1.71 5.70
C TYR A 5 -1.02 -0.59 6.49
N ASN A 6 -0.66 0.46 5.79
CA ASN A 6 -0.18 1.72 6.35
C ASN A 6 -0.76 2.90 5.57
N ILE A 7 -0.78 4.06 6.21
CA ILE A 7 -1.10 5.35 5.60
C ILE A 7 0.00 6.31 5.99
N PHE A 8 0.53 7.04 5.02
CA PHE A 8 1.58 8.03 5.20
C PHE A 8 1.33 9.24 4.29
N ASP A 9 1.94 10.38 4.61
CA ASP A 9 1.83 11.58 3.79
C ASP A 9 2.76 11.51 2.58
N SER A 10 2.30 12.01 1.44
CA SER A 10 3.02 12.04 0.18
C SER A 10 2.74 13.34 -0.59
N PRO A 11 3.47 13.66 -1.66
CA PRO A 11 3.17 14.85 -2.47
C PRO A 11 1.77 14.88 -3.09
N PHE A 12 1.09 13.73 -3.17
CA PHE A 12 -0.28 13.60 -3.70
C PHE A 12 -1.37 13.63 -2.61
N GLY A 13 -0.97 13.93 -1.36
CA GLY A 13 -1.81 13.82 -0.17
C GLY A 13 -1.52 12.54 0.60
N LYS A 14 -2.50 12.02 1.34
CA LYS A 14 -2.34 10.75 2.07
C LYS A 14 -2.26 9.60 1.08
N THR A 15 -1.20 8.80 1.19
CA THR A 15 -1.05 7.55 0.44
C THR A 15 -1.38 6.37 1.34
N GLY A 16 -2.30 5.51 0.88
CA GLY A 16 -2.60 4.22 1.49
C GLY A 16 -1.86 3.09 0.77
N ILE A 17 -1.19 2.23 1.53
CA ILE A 17 -0.53 1.03 1.01
C ILE A 17 -0.97 -0.22 1.78
N ALA A 18 -1.17 -1.32 1.07
CA ALA A 18 -1.48 -2.61 1.67
C ALA A 18 -0.62 -3.75 1.09
N ILE A 19 -0.27 -4.69 1.97
CA ILE A 19 0.52 -5.87 1.65
C ILE A 19 -0.17 -7.15 2.10
N THR A 20 0.16 -8.22 1.40
CA THR A 20 -0.13 -9.60 1.77
C THR A 20 1.21 -10.33 2.00
N PRO A 21 1.21 -11.61 2.41
CA PRO A 21 2.45 -12.40 2.46
C PRO A 21 3.21 -12.51 1.13
N TYR A 22 2.58 -12.13 0.01
CA TYR A 22 3.11 -12.31 -1.34
C TYR A 22 3.64 -10.99 -1.95
N GLY A 23 3.30 -9.84 -1.38
CA GLY A 23 3.74 -8.54 -1.85
C GLY A 23 2.74 -7.41 -1.63
N VAL A 24 3.05 -6.24 -2.19
CA VAL A 24 2.14 -5.09 -2.26
C VAL A 24 0.96 -5.44 -3.15
N CYS A 25 -0.24 -5.41 -2.60
CA CYS A 25 -1.46 -5.73 -3.35
C CYS A 25 -2.30 -4.49 -3.67
N ARG A 26 -2.04 -3.34 -3.01
CA ARG A 26 -2.77 -2.10 -3.29
C ARG A 26 -1.98 -0.86 -2.87
N VAL A 27 -2.08 0.18 -3.71
CA VAL A 27 -1.59 1.53 -3.45
C VAL A 27 -2.67 2.51 -3.90
N ILE A 28 -3.01 3.50 -3.08
CA ILE A 28 -3.88 4.64 -3.45
C ILE A 28 -3.16 5.92 -3.03
N LEU A 29 -2.82 6.78 -3.98
CA LEU A 29 -1.93 7.94 -3.77
C LEU A 29 -2.60 9.16 -3.15
N SER A 30 -3.93 9.22 -3.19
CA SER A 30 -4.70 10.36 -2.71
C SER A 30 -5.98 9.85 -2.05
N ILE A 31 -5.85 9.38 -0.80
CA ILE A 31 -7.01 9.02 0.01
C ILE A 31 -7.52 10.25 0.76
N THR A 32 -8.84 10.41 0.82
CA THR A 32 -9.45 11.50 1.59
C THR A 32 -9.40 11.18 3.08
N GLU A 33 -9.71 9.92 3.42
CA GLU A 33 -9.76 9.42 4.78
C GLU A 33 -9.28 7.96 4.89
N GLU A 34 -8.85 7.56 6.08
CA GLU A 34 -8.39 6.19 6.34
C GLU A 34 -9.51 5.15 6.19
N SER A 35 -10.74 5.50 6.58
CA SER A 35 -11.92 4.65 6.46
C SER A 35 -12.21 4.24 5.02
N GLU A 36 -12.10 5.16 4.07
CA GLU A 36 -12.24 4.90 2.64
C GLU A 36 -11.23 3.84 2.18
N PHE A 37 -9.96 4.02 2.56
CA PHE A 37 -8.92 3.05 2.23
C PHE A 37 -9.20 1.68 2.85
N VAL A 38 -9.55 1.62 4.14
CA VAL A 38 -9.87 0.38 4.84
C VAL A 38 -11.09 -0.32 4.22
N GLN A 39 -12.12 0.43 3.83
CA GLN A 39 -13.30 -0.12 3.17
C GLN A 39 -12.92 -0.73 1.82
N SER A 40 -12.02 -0.07 1.08
CA SER A 40 -11.49 -0.58 -0.17
C SER A 40 -10.78 -1.94 0.01
N LEU A 41 -10.09 -2.14 1.13
CA LEU A 41 -9.39 -3.39 1.47
C LEU A 41 -10.35 -4.50 1.92
N LYS A 42 -11.42 -4.12 2.63
CA LYS A 42 -12.45 -5.05 3.13
C LYS A 42 -13.20 -5.78 2.02
N MET A 43 -13.27 -5.21 0.82
CA MET A 43 -13.85 -5.88 -0.35
C MET A 43 -13.12 -7.16 -0.73
N ILE A 44 -11.81 -7.25 -0.38
CA ILE A 44 -10.94 -8.37 -0.77
C ILE A 44 -10.52 -9.20 0.45
N TYR A 45 -10.42 -8.57 1.62
CA TYR A 45 -9.92 -9.20 2.84
C TYR A 45 -10.76 -8.84 4.07
N ARG A 46 -11.26 -9.84 4.80
CA ARG A 46 -12.18 -9.64 5.94
C ARG A 46 -11.65 -8.76 7.09
N SER A 47 -10.33 -8.71 7.31
CA SER A 47 -9.76 -8.01 8.48
C SER A 47 -8.40 -7.36 8.18
N PRO A 48 -8.38 -6.20 7.49
CA PRO A 48 -7.18 -5.39 7.32
C PRO A 48 -6.63 -4.93 8.69
N LYS A 49 -5.31 -5.01 8.88
CA LYS A 49 -4.65 -4.55 10.12
C LYS A 49 -3.64 -3.45 9.83
N LYS A 50 -3.75 -2.32 10.54
CA LYS A 50 -2.75 -1.24 10.44
C LYS A 50 -1.45 -1.68 11.10
N GLU A 51 -0.34 -1.68 10.37
CA GLU A 51 0.99 -2.10 10.87
C GLU A 51 2.09 -1.18 10.31
N PRO A 52 2.17 0.11 10.71
CA PRO A 52 3.08 1.08 10.09
C PRO A 52 4.55 0.65 10.16
N ARG A 53 4.96 0.05 11.28
CA ARG A 53 6.34 -0.41 11.50
C ARG A 53 6.78 -1.46 10.49
N GLN A 54 5.87 -2.36 10.08
CA GLN A 54 6.18 -3.41 9.12
C GLN A 54 6.33 -2.87 7.69
N LEU A 55 5.67 -1.75 7.37
CA LEU A 55 5.66 -1.16 6.03
C LEU A 55 6.65 0.01 5.86
N LYS A 56 7.40 0.36 6.92
CA LYS A 56 8.34 1.49 6.90
C LYS A 56 9.42 1.40 5.82
N ALA A 57 9.87 0.19 5.48
CA ALA A 57 10.82 0.00 4.39
C ALA A 57 10.22 0.38 3.02
N ILE A 58 8.93 0.09 2.82
CA ILE A 58 8.22 0.42 1.58
C ILE A 58 7.94 1.92 1.51
N GLU A 59 7.47 2.51 2.62
CA GLU A 59 7.31 3.97 2.75
C GLU A 59 8.59 4.72 2.36
N LYS A 60 9.75 4.25 2.84
CA LYS A 60 11.05 4.84 2.46
C LYS A 60 11.33 4.76 0.95
N GLU A 61 10.91 3.70 0.26
CA GLU A 61 11.03 3.63 -1.19
C GLU A 61 10.14 4.66 -1.88
N PHE A 62 8.93 4.91 -1.37
CA PHE A 62 8.07 5.98 -1.85
C PHE A 62 8.69 7.35 -1.63
N ASP A 63 9.29 7.62 -0.47
CA ASP A 63 10.01 8.89 -0.21
C ASP A 63 11.15 9.11 -1.23
N LEU A 64 11.93 8.07 -1.51
CA LEU A 64 13.00 8.13 -2.50
C LEU A 64 12.45 8.31 -3.92
N TYR A 65 11.33 7.67 -4.25
CA TYR A 65 10.67 7.82 -5.55
C TYR A 65 10.16 9.26 -5.75
N PHE A 66 9.44 9.79 -4.77
CA PHE A 66 8.88 11.14 -4.82
C PHE A 66 9.95 12.24 -4.79
N SER A 67 11.10 11.99 -4.16
CA SER A 67 12.26 12.89 -4.24
C SER A 67 13.11 12.71 -5.51
N GLY A 68 12.67 11.87 -6.45
CA GLY A 68 13.35 11.64 -7.73
C GLY A 68 14.59 10.75 -7.67
N LYS A 69 14.93 10.21 -6.49
CA LYS A 69 16.12 9.40 -6.21
C LYS A 69 15.93 7.92 -6.54
N LEU A 70 14.70 7.40 -6.49
CA LEU A 70 14.38 6.03 -6.86
C LEU A 70 13.70 6.01 -8.23
N LYS A 71 14.19 5.16 -9.14
CA LYS A 71 13.56 4.93 -10.46
C LYS A 71 12.82 3.61 -10.55
N LYS A 72 13.12 2.66 -9.67
CA LYS A 72 12.53 1.32 -9.65
C LYS A 72 12.32 0.87 -8.21
N PHE A 73 11.11 0.44 -7.88
CA PHE A 73 10.80 -0.17 -6.60
C PHE A 73 11.40 -1.57 -6.51
N SER A 74 11.88 -1.95 -5.32
CA SER A 74 12.42 -3.28 -5.03
C SER A 74 11.37 -4.26 -4.50
N VAL A 75 10.19 -3.74 -4.12
CA VAL A 75 9.11 -4.51 -3.51
C VAL A 75 8.49 -5.52 -4.48
N LYS A 76 8.11 -6.68 -3.95
CA LYS A 76 7.26 -7.64 -4.68
C LYS A 76 5.84 -7.10 -4.79
N VAL A 77 5.20 -7.34 -5.93
CA VAL A 77 3.80 -6.99 -6.18
C VAL A 77 2.96 -8.26 -6.17
N ASP A 78 1.79 -8.19 -5.52
CA ASP A 78 0.81 -9.26 -5.47
C ASP A 78 -0.39 -8.92 -6.37
N LEU A 79 -0.37 -9.45 -7.59
CA LEU A 79 -1.40 -9.22 -8.63
C LEU A 79 -2.46 -10.32 -8.70
N ARG A 80 -2.51 -11.24 -7.73
CA ARG A 80 -3.38 -12.44 -7.79
C ARG A 80 -4.89 -12.14 -7.70
N HIS A 81 -5.27 -10.89 -7.41
CA HIS A 81 -6.66 -10.44 -7.38
C HIS A 81 -7.16 -9.91 -8.73
N GLY A 82 -6.26 -9.78 -9.70
CA GLY A 82 -6.63 -9.43 -11.06
C GLY A 82 -7.23 -10.62 -11.82
N THR A 83 -7.93 -10.30 -12.89
CA THR A 83 -8.18 -11.26 -13.97
C THR A 83 -6.88 -11.60 -14.69
N TYR A 84 -6.91 -12.63 -15.54
CA TYR A 84 -5.77 -12.95 -16.41
C TYR A 84 -5.50 -11.86 -17.48
N PHE A 85 -6.56 -11.15 -17.89
CA PHE A 85 -6.54 -10.11 -18.91
C PHE A 85 -5.86 -8.82 -18.43
#